data_AF-A0A0C3F142-F1
#
_entry.id   AF-A0A0C3F142-F1
#
_cell.length_a   1.000
_cell.length_b   1.000
_cell.length_c   1.000
_cell.angle_alpha   90.00
_cell.angle_beta   90.00
_cell.angle_gamma   90.00
#
_symmetry.space_group_name_H-M   'P 1'
#
loop_
_entity.id
_entity.type
_entity.pdbx_description
1 polymer ?
#
loop_
_entity_poly.entity_id
_entity_poly.type
_entity_poly.pdbx_seq_one_letter_code
_entity_poly.pdbx_strand_id
1 'polypeptide(L)'
;MWAPLRAGIMVEELTRLEGLDGCANNEEDEDEMGGAETGSEEECIEEAEGSLTAIWAILVERPLDDQNRQFESISDRHSGTQKSDSAPILSTGSHRFTQAHHTVLPDYEEVIQSAADFVDGVIPYEISDQASLTTMPGIPCIIDAIVGNRERLGLEMAPRTQVLAMRCACPHEGCGLAEKHGRKNQYSVDASGVATISFYCPDHGYHSVTTSNRADVARLEFNTPLRNLVRAFAFGFHTADSRKPARTVIGVKGMEEGREWVHMRVTGSDYAGTYSEQLLWRQIFLLSSAPNLRGIPLPVISYAPLVLDWAGSKLSKSLTWA
;
A
#
# COMPACT_ATOMS: atom_id res chain seq x y z
N MET A 1 11.85 21.40 34.64
CA MET A 1 13.06 20.79 34.05
C MET A 1 12.64 19.43 33.49
N TRP A 2 12.30 19.36 32.21
CA TRP A 2 11.80 18.14 31.56
C TRP A 2 12.89 17.58 30.63
N ALA A 3 13.07 16.27 30.62
CA ALA A 3 14.01 15.60 29.73
C ALA A 3 13.35 15.31 28.37
N PRO A 4 14.03 15.49 27.23
CA PRO A 4 13.46 15.22 25.91
C PRO A 4 13.46 13.71 25.62
N LEU A 5 12.27 13.10 25.60
CA LEU A 5 12.06 11.75 25.07
C LEU A 5 12.39 11.73 23.56
N ARG A 6 13.50 11.09 23.18
CA ARG A 6 13.94 10.96 21.78
C ARG A 6 13.22 9.82 21.06
N ALA A 7 11.93 9.98 20.80
CA ALA A 7 11.20 9.14 19.86
C ALA A 7 11.62 9.48 18.41
N GLY A 8 12.10 8.48 17.67
CA GLY A 8 12.40 8.62 16.23
C GLY A 8 11.18 8.20 15.40
N ILE A 9 10.40 9.16 14.95
CA ILE A 9 9.29 8.96 13.99
C ILE A 9 9.87 9.11 12.56
N MET A 10 9.24 8.57 11.52
CA MET A 10 9.45 8.98 10.12
C MET A 10 8.13 9.54 9.56
N VAL A 11 8.13 10.75 8.97
CA VAL A 11 6.91 11.46 8.54
C VAL A 11 7.14 12.27 7.25
N GLU A 12 6.20 12.08 6.33
CA GLU A 12 5.82 13.01 5.26
C GLU A 12 4.34 13.39 5.56
N GLU A 13 3.93 14.68 5.56
CA GLU A 13 2.54 15.10 5.90
C GLU A 13 2.11 16.39 5.12
N LEU A 14 1.50 17.50 5.57
CA LEU A 14 0.97 18.03 6.86
C LEU A 14 -0.47 18.62 6.62
N THR A 15 -1.04 19.71 7.16
CA THR A 15 -0.59 20.92 7.88
C THR A 15 -1.67 21.42 8.86
N ARG A 16 -1.33 22.32 9.80
CA ARG A 16 -2.11 22.74 10.99
C ARG A 16 -2.13 24.29 11.12
N LEU A 17 -3.07 24.99 11.77
CA LEU A 17 -4.37 24.75 12.47
C LEU A 17 -5.06 26.17 12.62
N GLU A 18 -6.10 26.53 13.40
CA GLU A 18 -6.89 25.91 14.49
C GLU A 18 -8.41 25.79 14.10
N GLY A 19 -9.48 26.20 14.81
CA GLY A 19 -9.71 26.99 16.04
C GLY A 19 -11.18 26.92 16.53
N LEU A 20 -11.58 27.80 17.46
CA LEU A 20 -12.87 27.72 18.21
C LEU A 20 -13.78 28.95 18.01
N ASP A 21 -15.10 28.75 17.87
CA ASP A 21 -16.10 29.07 18.92
C ASP A 21 -17.57 28.88 18.49
N GLY A 22 -18.48 28.71 19.46
CA GLY A 22 -19.84 29.28 19.37
C GLY A 22 -21.05 28.36 19.12
N CYS A 23 -21.67 27.90 20.22
CA CYS A 23 -23.13 27.71 20.39
C CYS A 23 -23.89 26.65 19.55
N ALA A 24 -25.09 26.19 19.93
CA ALA A 24 -25.75 26.01 21.24
C ALA A 24 -27.08 25.23 21.02
N ASN A 25 -27.63 24.62 22.08
CA ASN A 25 -29.03 24.17 22.21
C ASN A 25 -29.47 22.96 21.30
N ASN A 26 -30.41 22.08 21.68
CA ASN A 26 -31.16 21.93 22.94
C ASN A 26 -31.76 20.51 23.10
N GLU A 27 -32.15 20.16 24.34
CA GLU A 27 -33.35 19.40 24.77
C GLU A 27 -33.62 18.00 24.14
N GLU A 28 -33.50 16.90 24.91
CA GLU A 28 -34.57 16.19 25.68
C GLU A 28 -34.95 14.87 24.95
N ASP A 29 -35.28 13.71 25.55
CA ASP A 29 -35.58 13.35 26.94
C ASP A 29 -34.82 12.11 27.46
N GLU A 30 -34.95 11.96 28.77
CA GLU A 30 -34.78 10.86 29.73
C GLU A 30 -35.25 9.45 29.23
N ASP A 31 -34.75 8.32 29.76
CA ASP A 31 -35.25 7.77 31.04
C ASP A 31 -34.33 6.71 31.72
N GLU A 32 -34.68 6.41 32.98
CA GLU A 32 -34.24 5.37 33.94
C GLU A 32 -33.79 3.96 33.43
N MET A 33 -33.09 3.07 34.18
CA MET A 33 -32.43 3.08 35.51
C MET A 33 -31.46 1.88 35.66
N GLY A 34 -30.65 1.84 36.73
CA GLY A 34 -30.10 0.58 37.31
C GLY A 34 -28.62 0.59 37.66
N GLY A 35 -28.28 0.69 38.96
CA GLY A 35 -26.89 0.70 39.45
C GLY A 35 -26.44 -0.59 40.14
N ALA A 36 -25.15 -0.65 40.49
CA ALA A 36 -24.55 -1.61 41.42
C ALA A 36 -23.35 -0.95 42.15
N GLU A 37 -23.14 -1.28 43.43
CA GLU A 37 -22.19 -0.61 44.32
C GLU A 37 -20.93 -1.45 44.66
N THR A 38 -19.84 -0.74 45.01
CA THR A 38 -18.68 -1.16 45.85
C THR A 38 -17.73 -2.27 45.39
N GLY A 39 -16.42 -2.05 45.62
CA GLY A 39 -15.36 -3.08 45.60
C GLY A 39 -13.93 -2.54 45.46
N SER A 40 -13.24 -2.37 46.59
CA SER A 40 -11.77 -2.15 46.80
C SER A 40 -10.83 -2.40 45.61
N GLU A 41 -9.98 -1.46 45.20
CA GLU A 41 -8.68 -1.11 45.84
C GLU A 41 -7.62 -2.24 45.81
N GLU A 42 -6.60 -2.04 44.95
CA GLU A 42 -5.14 -2.30 45.14
C GLU A 42 -4.64 -3.75 45.39
N GLU A 43 -3.46 -4.20 44.93
CA GLU A 43 -2.30 -3.55 44.26
C GLU A 43 -1.52 -4.58 43.38
N CYS A 44 -0.32 -4.22 42.91
CA CYS A 44 0.77 -5.10 42.43
C CYS A 44 0.61 -5.85 41.08
N ILE A 45 0.88 -5.14 39.98
CA ILE A 45 1.73 -5.67 38.90
C ILE A 45 2.92 -4.69 38.75
N GLU A 46 4.14 -5.20 38.79
CA GLU A 46 5.36 -4.39 38.74
C GLU A 46 5.55 -3.71 37.37
N GLU A 47 5.80 -2.40 37.35
CA GLU A 47 6.07 -1.65 36.12
C GLU A 47 7.46 -1.97 35.57
N ALA A 48 7.51 -2.83 34.56
CA ALA A 48 8.71 -3.00 33.75
C ALA A 48 8.89 -1.80 32.80
N GLU A 49 9.57 -0.74 33.26
CA GLU A 49 9.95 0.45 32.47
C GLU A 49 10.94 0.11 31.33
N GLY A 50 10.44 -0.57 30.30
CA GLY A 50 11.15 -0.81 29.04
C GLY A 50 10.96 0.37 28.07
N SER A 51 12.06 1.04 27.71
CA SER A 51 12.08 2.22 26.83
C SER A 51 11.75 1.89 25.36
N LEU A 52 10.48 1.58 25.07
CA LEU A 52 9.97 1.22 23.74
C LEU A 52 10.10 2.37 22.73
N THR A 53 11.25 2.43 22.06
CA THR A 53 11.52 3.39 20.98
C THR A 53 10.85 2.92 19.68
N ALA A 54 9.54 3.08 19.58
CA ALA A 54 8.76 2.72 18.40
C ALA A 54 9.08 3.64 17.21
N ILE A 55 9.53 3.04 16.10
CA ILE A 55 9.71 3.73 14.82
C ILE A 55 8.45 3.50 13.97
N TRP A 56 7.82 4.59 13.56
CA TRP A 56 6.60 4.61 12.74
C TRP A 56 6.96 4.82 11.25
N ALA A 57 6.18 4.25 10.35
CA ALA A 57 6.35 4.45 8.89
C ALA A 57 4.99 4.61 8.19
N ILE A 58 4.86 5.69 7.41
CA ILE A 58 3.64 6.18 6.75
C ILE A 58 3.79 6.09 5.22
N LEU A 59 2.68 5.93 4.47
CA LEU A 59 2.70 5.88 3.00
C LEU A 59 1.36 6.26 2.34
N VAL A 60 1.42 7.22 1.41
CA VAL A 60 0.29 7.82 0.65
C VAL A 60 0.23 7.30 -0.81
N GLU A 61 -0.90 7.41 -1.52
CA GLU A 61 -1.04 7.04 -2.95
C GLU A 61 -1.92 7.99 -3.80
N ARG A 62 -1.69 8.03 -5.13
CA ARG A 62 -2.49 8.75 -6.13
C ARG A 62 -3.45 7.80 -6.89
N PRO A 63 -4.73 8.17 -7.17
CA PRO A 63 -5.61 7.43 -8.08
C PRO A 63 -5.16 7.52 -9.55
N LEU A 64 -5.02 6.38 -10.22
CA LEU A 64 -4.32 6.20 -11.51
C LEU A 64 -5.09 6.57 -12.79
N ASP A 65 -6.40 6.80 -12.73
CA ASP A 65 -7.24 6.73 -13.93
C ASP A 65 -7.04 7.87 -14.96
N ASP A 66 -6.58 9.05 -14.54
CA ASP A 66 -6.52 10.24 -15.44
C ASP A 66 -5.39 10.22 -16.47
N GLN A 67 -4.27 9.52 -16.24
CA GLN A 67 -3.23 9.39 -17.27
C GLN A 67 -3.75 8.67 -18.53
N ASN A 68 -4.85 7.89 -18.43
CA ASN A 68 -5.39 7.17 -19.58
C ASN A 68 -6.06 8.11 -20.62
N ARG A 69 -6.70 9.19 -20.16
CA ARG A 69 -7.50 10.08 -21.04
C ARG A 69 -6.67 10.85 -22.07
N GLN A 70 -5.43 11.22 -21.76
CA GLN A 70 -4.56 11.88 -22.73
C GLN A 70 -4.02 10.91 -23.78
N PHE A 71 -3.62 9.70 -23.39
CA PHE A 71 -3.02 8.73 -24.31
C PHE A 71 -4.02 8.08 -25.28
N GLU A 72 -5.28 7.90 -24.89
CA GLU A 72 -6.36 7.42 -25.78
C GLU A 72 -6.52 8.32 -27.04
N SER A 73 -6.27 9.63 -26.91
CA SER A 73 -6.33 10.58 -28.05
C SER A 73 -5.22 10.41 -29.11
N ILE A 74 -4.17 9.64 -28.79
CA ILE A 74 -2.99 9.43 -29.63
C ILE A 74 -3.03 8.06 -30.30
N SER A 75 -3.50 7.01 -29.61
CA SER A 75 -3.61 5.65 -30.16
C SER A 75 -4.59 5.57 -31.35
N ASP A 76 -5.72 6.26 -31.26
CA ASP A 76 -6.84 6.14 -32.20
C ASP A 76 -6.54 6.69 -33.60
N ARG A 77 -5.37 7.30 -33.82
CA ARG A 77 -4.96 7.85 -35.12
C ARG A 77 -4.24 6.86 -36.05
N HIS A 78 -3.90 5.65 -35.60
CA HIS A 78 -2.98 4.76 -36.34
C HIS A 78 -3.49 3.34 -36.69
N SER A 79 -4.74 2.98 -36.37
CA SER A 79 -5.28 1.62 -36.66
C SER A 79 -6.70 1.63 -37.24
N GLY A 80 -6.81 2.05 -38.51
CA GLY A 80 -8.03 1.93 -39.30
C GLY A 80 -8.35 0.49 -39.73
N THR A 81 -8.70 -0.39 -38.78
CA THR A 81 -9.01 -1.81 -39.05
C THR A 81 -10.29 -2.25 -38.35
N GLN A 82 -10.95 -3.28 -38.88
CA GLN A 82 -12.32 -3.67 -38.53
C GLN A 82 -12.49 -4.19 -37.09
N LYS A 83 -13.63 -3.89 -36.48
CA LYS A 83 -14.04 -4.44 -35.17
C LYS A 83 -14.37 -5.93 -35.28
N SER A 84 -13.80 -6.73 -34.40
CA SER A 84 -14.29 -8.04 -33.99
C SER A 84 -14.76 -7.97 -32.52
N ASP A 85 -15.65 -8.87 -32.10
CA ASP A 85 -16.31 -8.80 -30.78
C ASP A 85 -15.41 -9.19 -29.59
N SER A 86 -14.11 -9.37 -29.81
CA SER A 86 -13.13 -9.48 -28.73
C SER A 86 -12.68 -8.09 -28.25
N ALA A 87 -13.15 -7.67 -27.07
CA ALA A 87 -12.78 -6.38 -26.48
C ALA A 87 -11.25 -6.20 -26.44
N PRO A 88 -10.70 -5.12 -27.05
CA PRO A 88 -9.30 -5.04 -27.44
C PRO A 88 -8.33 -5.24 -26.27
N ILE A 89 -7.23 -5.95 -26.56
CA ILE A 89 -6.17 -6.21 -25.59
C ILE A 89 -5.25 -4.99 -25.55
N LEU A 90 -5.47 -4.15 -24.55
CA LEU A 90 -4.69 -2.93 -24.33
C LEU A 90 -3.31 -3.28 -23.76
N SER A 91 -2.33 -3.47 -24.63
CA SER A 91 -0.91 -3.37 -24.30
C SER A 91 -0.51 -1.89 -24.21
N THR A 92 0.14 -1.51 -23.11
CA THR A 92 0.69 -0.16 -22.91
C THR A 92 2.17 -0.27 -22.55
N GLY A 93 2.93 0.80 -22.76
CA GLY A 93 4.26 0.91 -22.14
C GLY A 93 4.13 0.85 -20.61
N SER A 94 5.06 0.16 -19.94
CA SER A 94 5.15 0.19 -18.48
C SER A 94 5.43 1.62 -17.99
N HIS A 95 4.76 2.07 -16.92
CA HIS A 95 5.02 3.40 -16.30
C HIS A 95 6.44 3.53 -15.71
N ARG A 96 7.09 2.38 -15.45
CA ARG A 96 8.49 2.29 -15.00
C ARG A 96 9.45 2.33 -16.18
N PHE A 97 9.16 1.61 -17.27
CA PHE A 97 9.95 1.65 -18.50
C PHE A 97 9.92 3.03 -19.16
N THR A 98 8.75 3.68 -19.21
CA THR A 98 8.59 5.03 -19.77
C THR A 98 9.01 6.15 -18.82
N GLN A 99 9.31 5.84 -17.55
CA GLN A 99 9.61 6.80 -16.49
C GLN A 99 8.57 7.95 -16.36
N ALA A 100 7.33 7.74 -16.81
CA ALA A 100 6.28 8.76 -16.94
C ALA A 100 5.76 9.37 -15.61
N HIS A 101 6.40 9.02 -14.49
CA HIS A 101 6.16 9.58 -13.16
C HIS A 101 7.22 10.64 -12.78
N HIS A 102 8.41 10.63 -13.39
CA HIS A 102 9.45 11.65 -13.16
C HIS A 102 8.98 13.09 -13.47
N THR A 103 7.95 13.24 -14.30
CA THR A 103 7.35 14.55 -14.65
C THR A 103 6.49 15.15 -13.55
N VAL A 104 6.17 14.39 -12.49
CA VAL A 104 5.36 14.84 -11.34
C VAL A 104 6.00 14.53 -9.98
N LEU A 105 7.17 13.89 -9.95
CA LEU A 105 7.92 13.68 -8.71
C LEU A 105 8.34 15.02 -8.04
N PRO A 106 8.79 16.06 -8.77
CA PRO A 106 9.14 17.35 -8.15
C PRO A 106 7.98 17.98 -7.36
N ASP A 107 6.75 17.92 -7.88
CA ASP A 107 5.55 18.41 -7.18
C ASP A 107 5.34 17.68 -5.83
N TYR A 108 5.67 16.38 -5.77
CA TYR A 108 5.59 15.60 -4.54
C TYR A 108 6.74 15.92 -3.59
N GLU A 109 7.97 16.02 -4.10
CA GLU A 109 9.17 16.39 -3.34
C GLU A 109 9.00 17.77 -2.69
N GLU A 110 8.41 18.75 -3.38
CA GLU A 110 8.11 20.09 -2.85
C GLU A 110 7.09 20.04 -1.70
N VAL A 111 6.00 19.28 -1.84
CA VAL A 111 4.98 19.12 -0.79
C VAL A 111 5.56 18.42 0.44
N ILE A 112 6.36 17.37 0.25
CA ILE A 112 6.96 16.63 1.36
C ILE A 112 8.03 17.47 2.06
N GLN A 113 8.90 18.20 1.33
CA GLN A 113 9.88 19.10 1.95
C GLN A 113 9.20 20.22 2.73
N SER A 114 8.15 20.84 2.16
CA SER A 114 7.35 21.88 2.83
C SER A 114 6.70 21.37 4.13
N ALA A 115 6.33 20.09 4.18
CA ALA A 115 5.82 19.44 5.38
C ALA A 115 6.92 19.17 6.42
N ALA A 116 8.07 18.64 5.99
CA ALA A 116 9.21 18.40 6.87
C ALA A 116 9.75 19.71 7.49
N ASP A 117 9.77 20.80 6.72
CA ASP A 117 10.16 22.13 7.17
C ASP A 117 9.20 22.69 8.24
N PHE A 118 7.89 22.42 8.15
CA PHE A 118 6.91 22.85 9.17
C PHE A 118 7.12 22.15 10.53
N VAL A 119 7.75 20.97 10.57
CA VAL A 119 8.18 20.30 11.81
C VAL A 119 9.69 20.43 12.06
N ASP A 120 10.31 21.53 11.61
CA ASP A 120 11.72 21.88 11.82
C ASP A 120 12.72 20.77 11.40
N GLY A 121 12.33 19.88 10.47
CA GLY A 121 13.11 18.69 10.11
C GLY A 121 13.30 17.67 11.24
N VAL A 122 12.55 17.79 12.35
CA VAL A 122 12.62 16.90 13.52
C VAL A 122 12.28 15.45 13.16
N ILE A 123 11.50 15.26 12.10
CA ILE A 123 11.05 13.96 11.63
C ILE A 123 11.65 13.64 10.26
N PRO A 124 12.57 12.66 10.15
CA PRO A 124 13.15 12.24 8.88
C PRO A 124 12.12 11.55 7.96
N TYR A 125 12.44 11.44 6.66
CA TYR A 125 11.64 10.74 5.67
C TYR A 125 12.49 10.08 4.57
N GLU A 126 11.87 9.20 3.78
CA GLU A 126 12.48 8.55 2.60
C GLU A 126 11.40 8.28 1.54
N ILE A 127 11.53 8.93 0.38
CA ILE A 127 10.66 8.70 -0.77
C ILE A 127 11.03 7.35 -1.41
N SER A 128 10.07 6.42 -1.46
CA SER A 128 10.28 5.07 -2.02
C SER A 128 9.20 4.70 -3.04
N ASP A 129 9.61 3.98 -4.09
CA ASP A 129 8.74 3.60 -5.21
C ASP A 129 8.27 2.13 -5.15
N GLN A 130 7.54 1.70 -6.17
CA GLN A 130 7.10 0.30 -6.29
C GLN A 130 8.27 -0.67 -6.58
N ALA A 131 9.35 -0.23 -7.25
CA ALA A 131 10.55 -1.05 -7.42
C ALA A 131 11.18 -1.36 -6.06
N SER A 132 11.45 -0.36 -5.21
CA SER A 132 11.92 -0.55 -3.84
C SER A 132 11.04 -1.54 -3.07
N LEU A 133 9.72 -1.35 -3.08
CA LEU A 133 8.76 -2.31 -2.49
C LEU A 133 8.97 -3.74 -3.04
N THR A 134 9.04 -3.93 -4.36
CA THR A 134 9.19 -5.28 -4.97
C THR A 134 10.54 -5.94 -4.68
N THR A 135 11.56 -5.20 -4.23
CA THR A 135 12.84 -5.79 -3.83
C THR A 135 12.86 -6.35 -2.40
N MET A 136 11.87 -6.02 -1.55
CA MET A 136 11.86 -6.44 -0.13
C MET A 136 11.92 -7.98 0.00
N PRO A 137 12.68 -8.54 0.98
CA PRO A 137 12.92 -9.99 1.06
C PRO A 137 11.66 -10.87 1.14
N GLY A 138 10.57 -10.37 1.72
CA GLY A 138 9.30 -11.09 1.84
C GLY A 138 8.45 -11.16 0.55
N ILE A 139 8.75 -10.37 -0.50
CA ILE A 139 7.88 -10.26 -1.68
C ILE A 139 7.69 -11.59 -2.43
N PRO A 140 8.72 -12.41 -2.71
CA PRO A 140 8.54 -13.71 -3.38
C PRO A 140 7.43 -14.57 -2.73
N CYS A 141 7.53 -14.74 -1.41
CA CYS A 141 6.59 -15.48 -0.57
C CYS A 141 5.15 -14.92 -0.65
N ILE A 142 4.99 -13.60 -0.70
CA ILE A 142 3.68 -12.95 -0.89
C ILE A 142 3.11 -13.27 -2.27
N ILE A 143 3.95 -13.24 -3.32
CA ILE A 143 3.55 -13.55 -4.69
C ILE A 143 3.20 -15.05 -4.83
N ASP A 144 3.92 -15.96 -4.19
CA ASP A 144 3.58 -17.40 -4.15
C ASP A 144 2.16 -17.63 -3.59
N ALA A 145 1.86 -17.04 -2.42
CA ALA A 145 0.54 -17.16 -1.79
C ALA A 145 -0.58 -16.55 -2.64
N ILE A 146 -0.32 -15.41 -3.27
CA ILE A 146 -1.26 -14.72 -4.18
C ILE A 146 -1.49 -15.54 -5.46
N VAL A 147 -0.45 -16.11 -6.09
CA VAL A 147 -0.58 -16.91 -7.30
C VAL A 147 -1.24 -18.27 -7.02
N GLY A 148 -1.00 -18.85 -5.84
CA GLY A 148 -1.75 -20.01 -5.35
C GLY A 148 -3.23 -19.73 -5.14
N ASN A 149 -3.60 -18.49 -4.77
CA ASN A 149 -4.98 -18.04 -4.56
C ASN A 149 -5.61 -17.31 -5.77
N ARG A 150 -4.92 -17.26 -6.92
CA ARG A 150 -5.22 -16.35 -8.06
C ARG A 150 -6.64 -16.41 -8.58
N GLU A 151 -7.31 -17.57 -8.52
CA GLU A 151 -8.64 -17.78 -9.09
C GLU A 151 -9.70 -17.06 -8.25
N ARG A 152 -9.67 -17.25 -6.93
CA ARG A 152 -10.49 -16.48 -5.98
C ARG A 152 -10.15 -14.99 -6.03
N LEU A 153 -8.86 -14.64 -5.97
CA LEU A 153 -8.44 -13.23 -5.97
C LEU A 153 -8.77 -12.51 -7.28
N GLY A 154 -8.70 -13.19 -8.43
CA GLY A 154 -9.07 -12.64 -9.74
C GLY A 154 -10.56 -12.34 -9.84
N LEU A 155 -11.41 -13.26 -9.37
CA LEU A 155 -12.86 -13.06 -9.28
C LEU A 155 -13.24 -11.88 -8.37
N GLU A 156 -12.58 -11.75 -7.22
CA GLU A 156 -12.96 -10.78 -6.17
C GLU A 156 -12.32 -9.40 -6.36
N MET A 157 -11.04 -9.33 -6.74
CA MET A 157 -10.28 -8.08 -6.89
C MET A 157 -10.33 -7.49 -8.30
N ALA A 158 -10.78 -8.27 -9.29
CA ALA A 158 -10.90 -7.84 -10.69
C ALA A 158 -12.13 -8.45 -11.39
N PRO A 159 -13.36 -8.34 -10.85
CA PRO A 159 -14.54 -9.08 -11.31
C PRO A 159 -14.88 -8.94 -12.80
N ARG A 160 -14.49 -7.83 -13.45
CA ARG A 160 -14.67 -7.60 -14.90
C ARG A 160 -13.74 -8.44 -15.78
N THR A 161 -12.61 -8.91 -15.25
CA THR A 161 -11.60 -9.70 -16.00
C THR A 161 -11.30 -11.06 -15.38
N GLN A 162 -11.69 -11.29 -14.12
CA GLN A 162 -11.57 -12.55 -13.37
C GLN A 162 -10.12 -13.08 -13.23
N VAL A 163 -9.13 -12.21 -13.49
CA VAL A 163 -7.69 -12.51 -13.45
C VAL A 163 -6.94 -11.42 -12.72
N LEU A 164 -5.80 -11.77 -12.14
CA LEU A 164 -4.91 -10.81 -11.46
C LEU A 164 -4.24 -9.87 -12.47
N ALA A 165 -4.51 -8.58 -12.35
CA ALA A 165 -3.84 -7.52 -13.13
C ALA A 165 -2.41 -7.23 -12.62
N MET A 166 -1.59 -8.29 -12.56
CA MET A 166 -0.14 -8.22 -12.51
C MET A 166 0.41 -7.89 -13.90
N ARG A 167 1.53 -7.17 -13.96
CA ARG A 167 2.27 -6.91 -15.19
C ARG A 167 3.76 -7.14 -14.98
N CYS A 168 4.49 -7.31 -16.07
CA CYS A 168 5.94 -7.29 -16.13
C CYS A 168 6.35 -6.82 -17.52
N ALA A 169 7.14 -5.75 -17.61
CA ALA A 169 7.59 -5.21 -18.89
C ALA A 169 8.36 -6.26 -19.70
N CYS A 170 8.13 -6.28 -21.01
CA CYS A 170 8.87 -7.12 -21.95
C CYS A 170 10.38 -6.88 -21.80
N PRO A 171 11.19 -7.93 -21.53
CA PRO A 171 12.63 -7.78 -21.32
C PRO A 171 13.43 -7.52 -22.60
N HIS A 172 12.78 -7.57 -23.76
CA HIS A 172 13.46 -7.28 -25.02
C HIS A 172 13.86 -5.79 -25.09
N GLU A 173 15.10 -5.54 -25.49
CA GLU A 173 15.65 -4.19 -25.63
C GLU A 173 14.73 -3.34 -26.54
N GLY A 174 14.51 -2.09 -26.14
CA GLY A 174 13.63 -1.14 -26.82
C GLY A 174 12.11 -1.37 -26.69
N CYS A 175 11.65 -2.51 -26.15
CA CYS A 175 10.22 -2.87 -26.16
C CYS A 175 9.43 -2.28 -24.97
N GLY A 176 9.66 -2.79 -23.76
CA GLY A 176 9.00 -2.30 -22.53
C GLY A 176 7.47 -2.44 -22.42
N LEU A 177 6.81 -3.04 -23.42
CA LEU A 177 5.36 -3.26 -23.41
C LEU A 177 4.93 -4.24 -22.32
N ALA A 178 3.73 -4.01 -21.77
CA ALA A 178 3.03 -4.95 -20.91
C ALA A 178 1.52 -4.92 -21.17
N GLU A 179 0.83 -6.04 -20.98
CA GLU A 179 -0.63 -6.11 -21.06
C GLU A 179 -1.26 -5.51 -19.78
N LYS A 180 -2.22 -4.59 -19.93
CA LYS A 180 -2.70 -3.74 -18.83
C LYS A 180 -3.50 -4.50 -17.76
N HIS A 181 -4.15 -5.61 -18.11
CA HIS A 181 -5.18 -6.26 -17.30
C HIS A 181 -4.88 -7.70 -16.84
N GLY A 182 -3.77 -8.30 -17.27
CA GLY A 182 -3.38 -9.67 -16.93
C GLY A 182 -4.17 -10.77 -17.66
N ARG A 183 -4.96 -10.42 -18.69
CA ARG A 183 -5.85 -11.31 -19.47
C ARG A 183 -5.12 -12.43 -20.22
N LYS A 184 -3.83 -12.23 -20.54
CA LYS A 184 -2.96 -13.23 -21.16
C LYS A 184 -1.91 -13.80 -20.20
N ASN A 185 -1.94 -13.44 -18.91
CA ASN A 185 -0.99 -13.99 -17.96
C ASN A 185 -1.28 -15.48 -17.73
N GLN A 186 -0.25 -16.30 -17.84
CA GLN A 186 -0.31 -17.72 -17.45
C GLN A 186 0.38 -17.89 -16.10
N TYR A 187 -0.12 -18.83 -15.30
CA TYR A 187 0.33 -19.05 -13.94
C TYR A 187 0.54 -20.54 -13.71
N SER A 188 1.72 -20.90 -13.21
CA SER A 188 1.99 -22.23 -12.65
C SER A 188 2.55 -22.09 -11.24
N VAL A 189 2.34 -23.13 -10.43
CA VAL A 189 2.92 -23.28 -9.09
C VAL A 189 3.45 -24.71 -9.03
N ASP A 190 4.70 -24.88 -8.61
CA ASP A 190 5.30 -26.21 -8.51
C ASP A 190 4.99 -26.93 -7.18
N ALA A 191 5.48 -28.16 -7.01
CA ALA A 191 5.24 -28.95 -5.82
C ALA A 191 5.92 -28.41 -4.54
N SER A 192 6.82 -27.43 -4.65
CA SER A 192 7.41 -26.71 -3.52
C SER A 192 6.68 -25.41 -3.16
N GLY A 193 5.71 -25.00 -4.00
CA GLY A 193 4.94 -23.77 -3.84
C GLY A 193 5.50 -22.57 -4.61
N VAL A 194 6.59 -22.74 -5.37
CA VAL A 194 7.21 -21.66 -6.16
C VAL A 194 6.33 -21.34 -7.36
N ALA A 195 5.89 -20.08 -7.44
CA ALA A 195 5.11 -19.56 -8.55
C ALA A 195 5.98 -19.16 -9.75
N THR A 196 5.49 -19.44 -10.95
CA THR A 196 5.98 -18.88 -12.21
C THR A 196 4.83 -18.21 -12.95
N ILE A 197 5.08 -16.98 -13.41
CA ILE A 197 4.11 -16.14 -14.11
C ILE A 197 4.66 -15.83 -15.49
N SER A 198 3.93 -16.20 -16.55
CA SER A 198 4.28 -15.88 -17.93
C SER A 198 3.38 -14.77 -18.46
N PHE A 199 3.99 -13.67 -18.87
CA PHE A 199 3.35 -12.48 -19.43
C PHE A 199 3.46 -12.50 -20.96
N TYR A 200 2.51 -11.86 -21.64
CA TYR A 200 2.48 -11.80 -23.10
C TYR A 200 2.80 -10.39 -23.62
N CYS A 201 3.84 -10.30 -24.45
CA CYS A 201 4.12 -9.19 -25.34
C CYS A 201 3.52 -9.46 -26.73
N PRO A 202 2.84 -8.49 -27.39
CA PRO A 202 2.35 -8.69 -28.76
C PRO A 202 3.46 -8.99 -29.75
N ASP A 203 4.60 -8.29 -29.63
CA ASP A 203 5.69 -8.36 -30.62
C ASP A 203 6.67 -9.52 -30.36
N HIS A 204 6.90 -9.88 -29.10
CA HIS A 204 7.95 -10.81 -28.66
C HIS A 204 7.41 -12.12 -28.04
N GLY A 205 6.10 -12.32 -27.98
CA GLY A 205 5.49 -13.53 -27.42
C GLY A 205 5.52 -13.58 -25.89
N TYR A 206 5.74 -14.77 -25.31
CA TYR A 206 5.71 -14.97 -23.85
C TYR A 206 7.08 -14.82 -23.19
N HIS A 207 7.13 -14.08 -22.08
CA HIS A 207 8.28 -13.99 -21.18
C HIS A 207 7.85 -14.26 -19.73
N SER A 208 8.72 -14.88 -18.93
CA SER A 208 8.36 -15.36 -17.58
C SER A 208 9.10 -14.64 -16.44
N VAL A 209 8.51 -14.76 -15.25
CA VAL A 209 9.06 -14.40 -13.94
C VAL A 209 8.86 -15.61 -13.03
N THR A 210 9.90 -16.02 -12.29
CA THR A 210 9.78 -17.03 -11.22
C THR A 210 10.05 -16.38 -9.87
N THR A 211 9.28 -16.74 -8.84
CA THR A 211 9.46 -16.18 -7.49
C THR A 211 10.77 -16.60 -6.84
N SER A 212 11.33 -17.74 -7.25
CA SER A 212 12.67 -18.19 -6.85
C SER A 212 13.79 -17.22 -7.25
N ASN A 213 13.56 -16.33 -8.23
CA ASN A 213 14.49 -15.28 -8.63
C ASN A 213 14.02 -13.89 -8.17
N ARG A 214 14.69 -13.33 -7.15
CA ARG A 214 14.42 -11.96 -6.67
C ARG A 214 14.55 -10.89 -7.76
N ALA A 215 15.42 -11.06 -8.76
CA ALA A 215 15.56 -10.09 -9.86
C ALA A 215 14.34 -10.08 -10.80
N ASP A 216 13.65 -11.21 -10.96
CA ASP A 216 12.42 -11.28 -11.74
C ASP A 216 11.20 -10.79 -10.94
N VAL A 217 11.14 -11.09 -9.63
CA VAL A 217 10.14 -10.53 -8.72
C VAL A 217 10.23 -9.00 -8.66
N ALA A 218 11.45 -8.45 -8.64
CA ALA A 218 11.70 -7.01 -8.68
C ALA A 218 11.34 -6.32 -10.02
N ARG A 219 10.82 -7.05 -11.02
CA ARG A 219 10.27 -6.53 -12.28
C ARG A 219 8.73 -6.50 -12.31
N LEU A 220 8.06 -7.03 -11.29
CA LEU A 220 6.60 -7.10 -11.23
C LEU A 220 5.97 -5.72 -10.98
N GLU A 221 4.81 -5.51 -11.59
CA GLU A 221 3.95 -4.34 -11.42
C GLU A 221 2.53 -4.74 -11.03
N PHE A 222 1.88 -3.93 -10.18
CA PHE A 222 0.58 -4.25 -9.59
C PHE A 222 -0.43 -3.10 -9.78
N ASN A 223 -1.68 -3.44 -10.11
CA ASN A 223 -2.79 -2.49 -10.01
C ASN A 223 -3.04 -2.08 -8.53
N THR A 224 -3.75 -0.97 -8.30
CA THR A 224 -3.93 -0.40 -6.95
C THR A 224 -4.48 -1.38 -5.89
N PRO A 225 -5.51 -2.20 -6.16
CA PRO A 225 -5.95 -3.23 -5.22
C PRO A 225 -4.86 -4.23 -4.85
N LEU A 226 -4.13 -4.77 -5.84
CA LEU A 226 -3.10 -5.78 -5.60
C LEU A 226 -1.85 -5.19 -4.95
N ARG A 227 -1.47 -3.96 -5.32
CA ARG A 227 -0.36 -3.21 -4.72
C ARG A 227 -0.61 -2.95 -3.24
N ASN A 228 -1.84 -2.59 -2.87
CA ASN A 228 -2.25 -2.43 -1.46
C ASN A 228 -2.08 -3.73 -0.67
N LEU A 229 -2.51 -4.87 -1.25
CA LEU A 229 -2.43 -6.19 -0.62
C LEU A 229 -0.98 -6.67 -0.45
N VAL A 230 -0.16 -6.53 -1.50
CA VAL A 230 1.28 -6.86 -1.44
C VAL A 230 1.99 -6.00 -0.39
N ARG A 231 1.73 -4.68 -0.38
CA ARG A 231 2.34 -3.75 0.58
C ARG A 231 1.97 -4.09 2.03
N ALA A 232 0.71 -4.44 2.31
CA ALA A 232 0.28 -4.78 3.67
C ALA A 232 1.05 -5.98 4.24
N PHE A 233 1.22 -7.04 3.46
CA PHE A 233 2.05 -8.19 3.88
C PHE A 233 3.54 -7.87 3.91
N ALA A 234 4.08 -7.09 2.96
CA ALA A 234 5.51 -6.75 2.91
C ALA A 234 5.97 -5.96 4.14
N PHE A 235 5.18 -4.95 4.54
CA PHE A 235 5.43 -4.21 5.78
C PHE A 235 5.12 -5.03 7.03
N GLY A 236 4.16 -5.97 6.97
CA GLY A 236 3.95 -6.91 8.06
C GLY A 236 5.12 -7.87 8.29
N PHE A 237 5.78 -8.34 7.22
CA PHE A 237 7.04 -9.10 7.32
C PHE A 237 8.14 -8.26 7.97
N HIS A 238 8.36 -7.03 7.50
CA HIS A 238 9.38 -6.15 8.07
C HIS A 238 9.12 -5.83 9.55
N THR A 239 7.86 -5.59 9.91
CA THR A 239 7.40 -5.50 11.31
C THR A 239 7.78 -6.76 12.09
N ALA A 240 7.43 -7.96 11.60
CA ALA A 240 7.76 -9.23 12.27
C ALA A 240 9.27 -9.50 12.39
N ASP A 241 10.04 -9.16 11.36
CA ASP A 241 11.50 -9.34 11.34
C ASP A 241 12.19 -8.43 12.36
N SER A 242 11.74 -7.18 12.51
CA SER A 242 12.27 -6.24 13.51
C SER A 242 12.13 -6.72 14.96
N ARG A 243 11.15 -7.59 15.25
CA ARG A 243 10.92 -8.17 16.58
C ARG A 243 11.85 -9.35 16.90
N LYS A 244 12.55 -9.91 15.90
CA LYS A 244 13.45 -11.06 16.11
C LYS A 244 14.71 -10.66 16.91
N PRO A 245 15.43 -9.57 16.58
CA PRO A 245 16.52 -9.08 17.43
C PRO A 245 16.04 -8.69 18.84
N ALA A 246 14.95 -7.92 18.96
CA ALA A 246 14.40 -7.44 20.23
C ALA A 246 14.22 -8.56 21.27
N ARG A 247 13.59 -9.66 20.85
CA ARG A 247 13.35 -10.85 21.68
C ARG A 247 14.61 -11.65 22.04
N THR A 248 15.73 -11.42 21.36
CA THR A 248 17.01 -12.11 21.62
C THR A 248 17.87 -11.38 22.66
N VAL A 249 17.61 -10.09 22.93
CA VAL A 249 18.41 -9.25 23.83
C VAL A 249 18.05 -9.41 25.32
N ILE A 250 16.95 -10.11 25.65
CA ILE A 250 16.44 -10.34 27.01
C ILE A 250 17.29 -11.37 27.81
N GLY A 251 18.60 -11.21 27.78
CA GLY A 251 19.58 -12.11 28.42
C GLY A 251 21.03 -11.59 28.45
N VAL A 252 21.36 -10.49 27.75
CA VAL A 252 22.73 -9.95 27.71
C VAL A 252 22.71 -8.44 27.96
N LYS A 253 23.17 -8.01 29.14
CA LYS A 253 23.34 -6.57 29.44
C LYS A 253 24.45 -5.97 28.57
N GLY A 254 24.15 -4.87 27.87
CA GLY A 254 25.15 -4.01 27.23
C GLY A 254 25.33 -4.16 25.72
N MET A 255 24.36 -4.72 24.99
CA MET A 255 24.29 -4.68 23.53
C MET A 255 23.04 -3.90 23.11
N GLU A 256 23.08 -3.19 21.97
CA GLU A 256 22.04 -2.20 21.61
C GLU A 256 20.62 -2.80 21.62
N GLU A 257 19.68 -2.08 22.23
CA GLU A 257 18.28 -2.47 22.31
C GLU A 257 17.67 -2.52 20.91
N GLY A 258 17.38 -3.75 20.44
CA GLY A 258 16.81 -3.97 19.11
C GLY A 258 15.43 -3.32 19.00
N ARG A 259 15.35 -2.17 18.34
CA ARG A 259 14.11 -1.41 18.17
C ARG A 259 13.09 -2.22 17.36
N GLU A 260 11.90 -2.41 17.92
CA GLU A 260 10.75 -2.88 17.16
C GLU A 260 10.21 -1.76 16.28
N TRP A 261 9.89 -2.08 15.02
CA TRP A 261 9.28 -1.15 14.08
C TRP A 261 7.77 -1.42 14.03
N VAL A 262 6.98 -0.35 13.89
CA VAL A 262 5.52 -0.43 13.71
C VAL A 262 5.17 0.32 12.43
N HIS A 263 4.40 -0.30 11.55
CA HIS A 263 4.06 0.29 10.26
C HIS A 263 2.59 0.74 10.26
N MET A 264 2.36 1.98 9.81
CA MET A 264 1.10 2.70 9.93
C MET A 264 0.83 3.46 8.64
N ARG A 265 0.08 2.86 7.72
CA ARG A 265 -0.33 3.54 6.50
C ARG A 265 -1.24 4.74 6.84
N VAL A 266 -1.02 5.89 6.22
CA VAL A 266 -2.00 6.99 6.16
C VAL A 266 -2.43 7.14 4.70
N THR A 267 -3.72 7.04 4.42
CA THR A 267 -4.27 7.10 3.05
C THR A 267 -5.53 7.95 3.04
N GLY A 268 -5.93 8.49 1.88
CA GLY A 268 -7.19 9.26 1.79
C GLY A 268 -8.41 8.43 2.24
N SER A 269 -9.37 9.07 2.91
CA SER A 269 -10.63 8.44 3.34
C SER A 269 -11.55 8.03 2.17
N ASP A 270 -11.25 8.45 0.93
CA ASP A 270 -11.84 7.89 -0.28
C ASP A 270 -11.44 6.43 -0.55
N TYR A 271 -10.43 5.91 0.15
CA TYR A 271 -10.07 4.49 0.18
C TYR A 271 -10.73 3.72 1.36
N ALA A 272 -11.48 4.39 2.24
CA ALA A 272 -12.14 3.76 3.39
C ALA A 272 -13.37 2.92 2.99
N GLY A 273 -14.01 2.29 3.99
CA GLY A 273 -15.21 1.48 3.81
C GLY A 273 -15.01 0.33 2.82
N THR A 274 -16.02 0.10 1.97
CA THR A 274 -16.13 -1.06 1.07
C THR A 274 -14.89 -1.34 0.23
N TYR A 275 -14.15 -0.31 -0.21
CA TYR A 275 -12.91 -0.50 -0.98
C TYR A 275 -11.87 -1.26 -0.16
N SER A 276 -11.48 -0.74 1.00
CA SER A 276 -10.47 -1.38 1.85
C SER A 276 -10.99 -2.62 2.56
N GLU A 277 -12.29 -2.68 2.90
CA GLU A 277 -12.90 -3.89 3.48
C GLU A 277 -12.82 -5.08 2.51
N GLN A 278 -13.31 -4.93 1.27
CA GLN A 278 -13.45 -6.05 0.34
C GLN A 278 -12.16 -6.38 -0.43
N LEU A 279 -11.35 -5.37 -0.75
CA LEU A 279 -10.15 -5.52 -1.58
C LEU A 279 -8.84 -5.61 -0.77
N LEU A 280 -8.86 -5.23 0.52
CA LEU A 280 -7.69 -5.33 1.39
C LEU A 280 -7.95 -6.23 2.61
N TRP A 281 -8.77 -5.83 3.58
CA TRP A 281 -8.92 -6.55 4.85
C TRP A 281 -9.46 -7.97 4.70
N ARG A 282 -10.56 -8.17 3.95
CA ARG A 282 -11.10 -9.50 3.64
C ARG A 282 -10.09 -10.36 2.89
N GLN A 283 -9.27 -9.76 2.02
CA GLN A 283 -8.25 -10.47 1.25
C GLN A 283 -7.07 -10.89 2.11
N ILE A 284 -6.62 -10.01 3.03
CA ILE A 284 -5.63 -10.32 4.04
C ILE A 284 -6.11 -11.48 4.91
N PHE A 285 -7.32 -11.39 5.49
CA PHE A 285 -7.85 -12.44 6.37
C PHE A 285 -7.88 -13.82 5.70
N LEU A 286 -8.37 -13.89 4.46
CA LEU A 286 -8.40 -15.15 3.70
C LEU A 286 -6.99 -15.64 3.33
N LEU A 287 -6.06 -14.75 3.00
CA LEU A 287 -4.66 -15.11 2.71
C LEU A 287 -3.83 -15.46 3.95
N SER A 288 -4.18 -14.98 5.14
CA SER A 288 -3.55 -15.37 6.41
C SER A 288 -3.78 -16.85 6.79
N SER A 289 -4.61 -17.57 6.03
CA SER A 289 -4.69 -19.04 6.09
C SER A 289 -3.51 -19.75 5.41
N ALA A 290 -2.83 -19.09 4.46
CA ALA A 290 -1.67 -19.65 3.78
C ALA A 290 -0.50 -19.83 4.77
N PRO A 291 0.18 -21.00 4.81
CA PRO A 291 1.19 -21.29 5.84
C PRO A 291 2.31 -20.26 5.95
N ASN A 292 2.63 -19.62 4.83
CA ASN A 292 3.69 -18.64 4.67
C ASN A 292 3.27 -17.19 4.95
N LEU A 293 1.96 -16.89 5.06
CA LEU A 293 1.42 -15.57 5.44
C LEU A 293 0.72 -15.55 6.82
N ARG A 294 0.69 -16.70 7.50
CA ARG A 294 -0.02 -16.87 8.78
C ARG A 294 0.67 -16.11 9.92
N GLY A 295 -0.11 -15.34 10.67
CA GLY A 295 0.35 -14.65 11.89
C GLY A 295 1.23 -13.42 11.65
N ILE A 296 1.29 -12.92 10.41
CA ILE A 296 1.98 -11.66 10.09
C ILE A 296 1.27 -10.50 10.83
N PRO A 297 1.98 -9.66 11.60
CA PRO A 297 1.43 -8.45 12.19
C PRO A 297 1.14 -7.44 11.08
N LEU A 298 -0.11 -7.03 10.93
CA LEU A 298 -0.55 -6.18 9.82
C LEU A 298 -0.31 -4.70 10.16
N PRO A 299 -0.01 -3.83 9.17
CA PRO A 299 0.14 -2.42 9.42
C PRO A 299 -1.19 -1.79 9.86
N VAL A 300 -1.12 -0.83 10.78
CA VAL A 300 -2.25 0.06 11.09
C VAL A 300 -2.60 0.85 9.84
N ILE A 301 -3.89 1.16 9.63
CA ILE A 301 -4.32 2.06 8.54
C ILE A 301 -5.14 3.20 9.14
N SER A 302 -4.62 4.41 9.03
CA SER A 302 -5.34 5.65 9.27
C SER A 302 -5.86 6.21 7.95
N TYR A 303 -7.04 6.85 8.01
CA TYR A 303 -7.70 7.46 6.88
C TYR A 303 -7.72 8.98 7.05
N ALA A 304 -6.88 9.69 6.30
CA ALA A 304 -6.86 11.15 6.28
C ALA A 304 -8.21 11.70 5.76
N PRO A 305 -8.70 12.83 6.30
CA PRO A 305 -9.95 13.43 5.85
C PRO A 305 -9.87 13.84 4.37
N LEU A 306 -11.03 13.95 3.71
CA LEU A 306 -11.10 14.49 2.37
C LEU A 306 -10.78 15.98 2.37
N VAL A 307 -9.95 16.44 1.44
CA VAL A 307 -9.85 17.87 1.12
C VAL A 307 -11.07 18.26 0.28
N LEU A 308 -11.88 19.16 0.84
CA LEU A 308 -13.12 19.66 0.25
C LEU A 308 -12.97 21.12 -0.20
N ASP A 309 -13.80 21.55 -1.14
CA ASP A 309 -13.98 22.96 -1.46
C ASP A 309 -14.95 23.67 -0.48
N TRP A 310 -15.16 24.97 -0.72
CA TRP A 310 -16.06 25.82 0.06
C TRP A 310 -17.54 25.35 0.06
N ALA A 311 -17.93 24.47 -0.86
CA ALA A 311 -19.27 23.89 -0.96
C ALA A 311 -19.32 22.46 -0.39
N GLY A 312 -18.26 21.99 0.28
CA GLY A 312 -18.16 20.64 0.82
C GLY A 312 -17.97 19.55 -0.23
N SER A 313 -17.66 19.90 -1.49
CA SER A 313 -17.41 18.94 -2.56
C SER A 313 -15.93 18.55 -2.60
N LYS A 314 -15.63 17.27 -2.88
CA LYS A 314 -14.24 16.83 -3.06
C LYS A 314 -13.61 17.55 -4.25
N LEU A 315 -12.44 18.17 -4.04
CA LEU A 315 -11.70 18.85 -5.10
C LEU A 315 -11.45 17.93 -6.31
N SER A 316 -12.01 18.30 -7.46
CA SER A 316 -11.78 17.55 -8.71
C SER A 316 -10.45 17.96 -9.33
N LYS A 317 -9.70 16.98 -9.85
CA LYS A 317 -8.53 17.21 -10.71
C LYS A 317 -8.86 17.99 -12.00
N SER A 318 -10.14 18.10 -12.36
CA SER A 318 -10.63 18.90 -13.49
C SER A 318 -11.07 20.32 -13.10
N LEU A 319 -10.95 20.71 -11.83
CA LEU A 319 -11.24 22.05 -11.32
C LEU A 319 -9.95 22.84 -11.10
N THR A 320 -9.04 22.77 -12.06
CA THR A 320 -7.94 23.73 -12.20
C THR A 320 -8.41 24.92 -13.05
N TRP A 321 -7.96 26.11 -12.67
CA TRP A 321 -8.51 27.38 -13.14
C TRP A 321 -8.08 27.72 -14.58
N ALA A 322 -8.91 28.54 -15.23
CA ALA A 322 -8.63 29.24 -16.48
C ALA A 322 -8.45 30.75 -16.20
#